data_AF-M0M4Z3-F1
#
_entry.id   AF-M0M4Z3-F1
#
_cell.length_a   1.000
_cell.length_b   1.000
_cell.length_c   1.000
_cell.angle_alpha   90.00
_cell.angle_beta   90.00
_cell.angle_gamma   90.00
#
_symmetry.space_group_name_H-M   'P 1'
#
loop_
_entity.id
_entity.type
_entity.pdbx_description
1 polymer ?
#
loop_
_entity_poly.entity_id
_entity_poly.type
_entity_poly.pdbx_seq_one_letter_code
_entity_poly.pdbx_strand_id
1 'polypeptide(L)'
;MDGADDAAGPAIERWQAVAELFQGVAHPVRVAILESLAGDADRPLTEVGAEFDYSRSAVQKHVNTLIEADLVYRPQDTDQHYALTPFGKFFAAFVDQHADTLYEAVQRTDAAEAEAKTEFEDVPLDDATREKAVTARKWDRVAIEVEELLDEASGSGE
;
A
#
# COMPACT_ATOMS: atom_id res chain seq x y z
N MET A 1 11.92 -35.71 23.28
CA MET A 1 11.37 -35.23 22.01
C MET A 1 10.46 -34.07 22.38
N ASP A 2 11.03 -32.88 22.47
CA ASP A 2 10.32 -31.62 22.27
C ASP A 2 11.39 -30.52 22.14
N GLY A 3 11.29 -29.66 21.13
CA GLY A 3 12.37 -28.75 20.76
C GLY A 3 12.29 -28.23 19.33
N ALA A 4 11.23 -28.58 18.61
CA ALA A 4 10.91 -27.99 17.30
C ALA A 4 9.85 -26.86 17.40
N ASP A 5 9.24 -26.64 18.58
CA ASP A 5 8.11 -25.72 18.74
C ASP A 5 8.52 -24.27 19.11
N ASP A 6 9.77 -24.05 19.53
CA ASP A 6 10.23 -22.75 20.05
C ASP A 6 10.81 -21.82 18.96
N ALA A 7 11.16 -22.36 17.80
CA ALA A 7 11.76 -21.57 16.71
C ALA A 7 10.71 -20.86 15.83
N ALA A 8 9.45 -21.32 15.83
CA ALA A 8 8.37 -20.73 15.05
C ALA A 8 7.79 -19.46 15.70
N GLY A 9 7.84 -19.35 17.03
CA GLY A 9 7.38 -18.18 17.80
C GLY A 9 8.02 -16.87 17.34
N PRO A 10 9.37 -16.76 17.31
CA PRO A 10 10.06 -15.55 16.87
C PRO A 10 9.79 -15.17 15.41
N ALA A 11 9.55 -16.16 14.53
CA ALA A 11 9.24 -15.90 13.13
C ALA A 11 7.81 -15.37 12.95
N ILE A 12 6.83 -15.96 13.65
CA ILE A 12 5.44 -15.50 13.62
C ILE A 12 5.32 -14.10 14.19
N GLU A 13 5.95 -13.82 15.34
CA GLU A 13 5.97 -12.50 15.96
C GLU A 13 6.55 -11.43 15.03
N ARG A 14 7.67 -11.75 14.35
CA ARG A 14 8.27 -10.87 13.34
C ARG A 14 7.26 -10.52 12.23
N TRP A 15 6.60 -11.52 11.65
CA TRP A 15 5.67 -11.27 10.54
C TRP A 15 4.40 -10.57 10.99
N GLN A 16 3.95 -10.80 12.22
CA GLN A 16 2.84 -10.06 12.82
C GLN A 16 3.16 -8.58 12.96
N ALA A 17 4.32 -8.23 13.53
CA ALA A 17 4.75 -6.83 13.67
C ALA A 17 4.84 -6.11 12.31
N VAL A 18 5.38 -6.79 11.29
CA VAL A 18 5.44 -6.25 9.92
C VAL A 18 4.03 -6.08 9.33
N ALA A 19 3.14 -7.07 9.51
CA ALA A 19 1.77 -7.00 9.00
C ALA A 19 0.96 -5.87 9.62
N GLU A 20 1.14 -5.59 10.92
CA GLU A 20 0.49 -4.47 11.61
C GLU A 20 0.88 -3.12 11.01
N LEU A 21 2.16 -2.92 10.67
CA LEU A 21 2.63 -1.72 9.96
C LEU A 21 1.95 -1.59 8.58
N PHE A 22 1.89 -2.67 7.81
CA PHE A 22 1.21 -2.68 6.50
C PHE A 22 -0.29 -2.41 6.62
N GLN A 23 -0.95 -2.98 7.63
CA GLN A 23 -2.37 -2.66 7.92
C GLN A 23 -2.54 -1.18 8.25
N GLY A 24 -1.60 -0.60 8.99
CA GLY A 24 -1.53 0.83 9.28
C GLY A 24 -1.55 1.70 8.01
N VAL A 25 -0.97 1.25 6.89
CA VAL A 25 -0.94 2.02 5.64
C VAL A 25 -1.95 1.56 4.58
N ALA A 26 -2.63 0.42 4.76
CA ALA A 26 -3.58 -0.15 3.80
C ALA A 26 -4.93 0.63 3.68
N HIS A 27 -4.88 1.94 3.48
CA HIS A 27 -6.02 2.81 3.18
C HIS A 27 -5.53 4.11 2.50
N PRO A 28 -6.15 4.57 1.41
CA PRO A 28 -5.67 5.71 0.62
C PRO A 28 -5.49 6.98 1.45
N VAL A 29 -6.45 7.33 2.32
CA VAL A 29 -6.33 8.49 3.21
C VAL A 29 -5.15 8.38 4.18
N ARG A 30 -4.84 7.18 4.67
CA ARG A 30 -3.72 7.00 5.61
C ARG A 30 -2.40 7.23 4.91
N VAL A 31 -2.26 6.74 3.68
CA VAL A 31 -1.13 7.05 2.79
C VAL A 31 -1.02 8.56 2.55
N ALA A 32 -2.12 9.22 2.17
CA ALA A 32 -2.12 10.67 1.95
C ALA A 32 -1.79 11.50 3.20
N ILE A 33 -2.19 11.04 4.40
CA ILE A 33 -1.80 11.67 5.66
C ILE A 33 -0.29 11.54 5.89
N LEU A 34 0.30 10.37 5.62
CA LEU A 34 1.75 10.18 5.78
C LEU A 34 2.54 11.09 4.85
N GLU A 35 2.16 11.15 3.58
CA GLU A 35 2.72 12.07 2.58
C GLU A 35 2.62 13.53 3.04
N SER A 36 1.43 13.95 3.49
CA SER A 36 1.20 15.31 3.97
C SER A 36 2.02 15.67 5.20
N LEU A 37 2.32 14.71 6.08
CA LEU A 37 3.14 14.93 7.28
C LEU A 37 4.65 14.82 6.97
N ALA A 38 5.04 14.21 5.85
CA ALA A 38 6.41 14.15 5.39
C ALA A 38 6.85 15.43 4.68
N GLY A 39 5.92 16.10 3.99
CA GLY A 39 6.18 17.36 3.31
C GLY A 39 6.40 18.55 4.27
N ASP A 40 7.10 19.57 3.78
CA ASP A 40 7.40 20.81 4.53
C ASP A 40 6.22 21.79 4.62
N ALA A 41 5.07 21.47 4.01
CA ALA A 41 3.90 22.33 4.04
C ALA A 41 3.10 22.08 5.32
N ASP A 42 2.80 23.15 6.08
CA ASP A 42 1.86 23.15 7.21
C ASP A 42 0.41 22.95 6.75
N ARG A 43 0.16 21.85 6.04
CA ARG A 43 -1.15 21.51 5.52
C ARG A 43 -1.99 20.87 6.63
N PRO A 44 -3.16 21.44 6.98
CA PRO A 44 -4.05 20.81 7.95
C PRO A 44 -4.55 19.45 7.45
N LEU A 45 -4.53 18.42 8.30
CA LEU A 45 -5.04 17.08 7.94
C LEU A 45 -6.53 17.08 7.54
N THR A 46 -7.29 18.09 7.95
CA THR A 46 -8.68 18.27 7.50
C THR A 46 -8.78 18.57 6.01
N GLU A 47 -7.78 19.23 5.42
CA GLU A 47 -7.72 19.48 3.98
C GLU A 47 -7.38 18.21 3.21
N VAL A 48 -6.50 17.36 3.76
CA VAL A 48 -6.21 16.03 3.20
C VAL A 48 -7.49 15.20 3.14
N GLY A 49 -8.28 15.18 4.23
CA GLY A 49 -9.55 14.45 4.25
C GLY A 49 -10.60 14.96 3.26
N ALA A 50 -10.60 16.26 2.97
CA ALA A 50 -11.56 16.87 2.07
C ALA A 50 -11.40 16.39 0.61
N GLU A 51 -10.19 15.99 0.19
CA GLU A 51 -9.95 15.40 -1.13
C GLU A 51 -10.68 14.06 -1.33
N PHE A 52 -11.01 13.39 -0.23
CA PHE A 52 -11.66 12.08 -0.21
C PHE A 52 -13.10 12.17 0.35
N ASP A 53 -13.68 13.36 0.41
CA ASP A 53 -15.02 13.63 0.98
C ASP A 53 -15.18 13.15 2.44
N TYR A 54 -14.08 13.09 3.22
CA TYR A 54 -14.13 12.68 4.61
C TYR A 54 -14.37 13.85 5.56
N SER A 55 -15.31 13.62 6.49
CA SER A 55 -15.48 14.49 7.65
C SER A 55 -14.23 14.53 8.54
N ARG A 56 -14.07 15.60 9.31
CA ARG A 56 -13.01 15.72 10.32
C ARG A 56 -12.95 14.54 11.29
N SER A 57 -14.10 13.98 11.69
CA SER A 57 -14.15 12.83 12.60
C SER A 57 -13.69 11.54 11.93
N ALA A 58 -13.91 11.38 10.62
CA ALA A 58 -13.38 10.27 9.84
C ALA A 58 -11.85 10.38 9.69
N VAL A 59 -11.33 11.58 9.38
CA VAL A 59 -9.87 11.83 9.36
C VAL A 59 -9.25 11.49 10.72
N GLN A 60 -9.87 11.91 11.83
CA GLN A 60 -9.35 11.61 13.17
C GLN A 60 -9.27 10.11 13.45
N LYS A 61 -10.21 9.30 12.94
CA LYS A 61 -10.14 7.84 13.05
C LYS A 61 -8.93 7.28 12.30
N HIS A 62 -8.67 7.75 11.08
CA HIS A 62 -7.49 7.36 10.32
C HIS A 62 -6.19 7.71 11.04
N VAL A 63 -6.10 8.91 11.63
CA VAL A 63 -4.95 9.32 12.44
C VAL A 63 -4.78 8.44 13.67
N ASN A 64 -5.87 8.07 14.35
CA ASN A 64 -5.77 7.16 15.50
C ASN A 64 -5.26 5.77 15.08
N THR A 65 -5.71 5.22 13.95
CA THR A 65 -5.16 3.97 13.40
C THR A 65 -3.66 4.10 13.07
N LEU A 66 -3.22 5.23 12.53
CA LEU A 66 -1.79 5.49 12.29
C LEU A 66 -0.98 5.59 13.59
N ILE A 67 -1.58 6.11 14.66
CA ILE A 67 -0.95 6.14 16.00
C ILE A 67 -0.88 4.73 16.59
N GLU A 68 -1.96 3.95 16.49
CA GLU A 68 -2.02 2.56 16.97
C GLU A 68 -1.01 1.66 16.24
N ALA A 69 -0.69 1.97 14.99
CA ALA A 69 0.33 1.27 14.20
C ALA A 69 1.75 1.85 14.34
N ASP A 70 1.99 2.75 15.30
CA ASP A 70 3.29 3.40 15.54
C ASP A 70 3.86 4.17 14.33
N LEU A 71 3.02 4.66 13.41
CA LEU A 71 3.42 5.45 12.24
C LEU A 71 3.38 6.96 12.51
N VAL A 72 2.46 7.39 13.37
CA VAL A 72 2.25 8.80 13.75
C VAL A 72 2.27 8.92 15.27
N TYR A 73 2.74 10.04 15.79
CA TYR A 73 2.65 10.36 17.22
C TYR A 73 2.21 11.81 17.45
N ARG A 74 1.88 12.13 18.71
CA ARG A 74 1.51 13.48 19.16
C ARG A 74 2.67 14.08 19.95
N PRO A 75 3.47 14.99 19.36
CA PRO A 75 4.54 15.65 20.09
C PRO A 75 3.97 16.52 21.23
N GLN A 76 4.73 16.66 22.33
CA GLN A 76 4.30 17.43 23.52
C GLN A 76 4.88 18.85 23.55
N ASP A 77 5.98 19.11 22.83
CA ASP A 77 6.78 20.35 22.93
C ASP A 77 6.95 21.06 21.57
N THR A 78 5.94 20.95 20.70
CA THR A 78 5.94 21.59 19.37
C THR A 78 4.57 22.17 19.06
N ASP A 79 4.52 23.18 18.18
CA ASP A 79 3.25 23.71 17.66
C ASP A 79 2.50 22.72 16.73
N GLN A 80 3.15 21.62 16.33
CA GLN A 80 2.55 20.57 15.52
C GLN A 80 1.64 19.65 16.35
N HIS A 81 0.46 19.33 15.82
CA HIS A 81 -0.48 18.39 16.45
C HIS A 81 -0.12 16.91 16.24
N TYR A 82 0.55 16.61 15.12
CA TYR A 82 0.95 15.27 14.71
C TYR A 82 2.31 15.32 14.03
N ALA A 83 3.10 14.26 14.21
CA ALA A 83 4.37 14.08 13.53
C ALA A 83 4.59 12.61 13.18
N LEU A 84 5.40 12.35 12.16
CA LEU A 84 5.79 10.99 11.77
C LEU A 84 6.80 10.40 12.76
N THR A 85 6.58 9.16 13.17
CA THR A 85 7.62 8.35 13.82
C THR A 85 8.69 7.95 12.79
N PRO A 86 9.82 7.33 13.20
CA PRO A 86 10.75 6.74 12.24
C PRO A 86 10.10 5.74 11.28
N PHE A 87 9.12 4.95 11.74
CA PHE A 87 8.38 4.04 10.87
C PHE A 87 7.50 4.80 9.86
N GLY A 88 6.78 5.83 10.31
CA GLY A 88 5.98 6.68 9.42
C GLY A 88 6.83 7.34 8.35
N LYS A 89 8.03 7.83 8.70
CA LYS A 89 8.98 8.42 7.74
C LYS A 89 9.47 7.41 6.71
N PHE A 90 9.78 6.18 7.15
CA PHE A 90 10.17 5.11 6.23
C PHE A 90 9.06 4.82 5.21
N PHE A 91 7.81 4.68 5.66
CA PHE A 91 6.70 4.41 4.75
C PHE A 91 6.36 5.59 3.84
N ALA A 92 6.41 6.83 4.33
CA ALA A 92 6.22 8.01 3.48
C ALA A 92 7.29 8.07 2.39
N ALA A 93 8.58 7.90 2.74
CA ALA A 93 9.65 7.88 1.75
C ALA A 93 9.49 6.73 0.73
N PHE A 94 9.08 5.55 1.18
CA PHE A 94 8.78 4.42 0.30
C PHE A 94 7.64 4.74 -0.68
N VAL A 95 6.56 5.38 -0.20
CA VAL A 95 5.44 5.78 -1.04
C VAL A 95 5.87 6.84 -2.04
N ASP A 96 6.50 7.92 -1.61
CA ASP A 96 7.02 8.99 -2.48
C ASP A 96 7.93 8.42 -3.58
N GLN A 97 8.81 7.47 -3.24
CA GLN A 97 9.73 6.86 -4.18
C GLN A 97 9.06 5.93 -5.21
N HIS A 98 7.98 5.23 -4.83
CA HIS A 98 7.47 4.10 -5.62
C HIS A 98 6.01 4.23 -6.07
N ALA A 99 5.25 5.23 -5.61
CA ALA A 99 3.81 5.34 -5.88
C ALA A 99 3.49 5.39 -7.37
N ASP A 100 4.21 6.19 -8.16
CA ASP A 100 3.98 6.34 -9.59
C ASP A 100 4.26 5.03 -10.34
N THR A 101 5.37 4.36 -10.02
CA THR A 101 5.73 3.05 -10.60
C THR A 101 4.69 1.98 -10.24
N LEU A 102 4.26 1.90 -8.98
CA LEU A 102 3.25 0.95 -8.55
C LEU A 102 1.90 1.24 -9.22
N TYR A 103 1.53 2.51 -9.34
CA TYR A 103 0.31 2.92 -10.03
C TYR A 103 0.35 2.54 -11.51
N GLU A 104 1.47 2.76 -12.19
CA GLU A 104 1.66 2.34 -13.58
C GLU A 104 1.61 0.81 -13.74
N ALA A 105 2.27 0.05 -12.86
CA ALA A 105 2.23 -1.41 -12.88
C ALA A 105 0.79 -1.96 -12.71
N VAL A 106 0.00 -1.35 -11.82
CA VAL A 106 -1.42 -1.68 -11.64
C VAL A 106 -2.22 -1.36 -12.90
N GLN A 107 -2.04 -0.18 -13.50
CA GLN A 107 -2.75 0.17 -14.74
C GLN A 107 -2.43 -0.76 -15.91
N ARG A 108 -1.16 -1.15 -16.08
CA ARG A 108 -0.75 -2.13 -17.10
C ARG A 108 -1.43 -3.49 -16.86
N THR A 109 -1.50 -3.92 -15.60
CA THR A 109 -2.18 -5.16 -15.21
C THR A 109 -3.68 -5.12 -15.49
N ASP A 110 -4.35 -4.00 -15.18
CA ASP A 110 -5.78 -3.80 -15.43
C ASP A 110 -6.10 -3.77 -16.93
N ALA A 111 -5.25 -3.12 -17.74
CA ALA A 111 -5.38 -3.10 -19.19
C ALA A 111 -5.26 -4.51 -19.79
N ALA A 112 -4.25 -5.28 -19.38
CA ALA A 112 -4.07 -6.67 -19.80
C ALA A 112 -5.26 -7.56 -19.38
N GLU A 113 -5.84 -7.31 -18.20
CA GLU A 113 -7.06 -8.00 -17.77
C GLU A 113 -8.26 -7.69 -18.65
N ALA A 114 -8.47 -6.41 -18.98
CA ALA A 114 -9.59 -5.97 -19.81
C ALA A 114 -9.52 -6.61 -21.20
N GLU A 115 -8.33 -6.63 -21.82
CA GLU A 115 -8.14 -7.28 -23.11
C GLU A 115 -8.33 -8.80 -23.04
N ALA A 116 -7.86 -9.45 -21.96
CA ALA A 116 -8.07 -10.88 -21.76
C ALA A 116 -9.57 -11.20 -21.57
N LYS A 117 -10.32 -10.36 -20.85
CA LYS A 117 -11.78 -10.49 -20.71
C LYS A 117 -12.47 -10.42 -22.07
N THR A 118 -12.07 -9.50 -22.94
CA THR A 118 -12.58 -9.43 -24.32
C THR A 118 -12.23 -10.66 -25.15
N GLU A 119 -11.02 -11.22 -25.02
CA GLU A 119 -10.61 -12.44 -25.73
C GLU A 119 -11.51 -13.65 -25.40
N PHE A 120 -11.94 -13.76 -24.13
CA PHE A 120 -12.72 -14.90 -23.64
C PHE A 120 -14.24 -14.64 -23.55
N GLU A 121 -14.73 -13.48 -24.00
CA GLU A 121 -16.14 -13.09 -23.87
C GLU A 121 -17.08 -14.09 -24.57
N ASP A 122 -16.76 -14.44 -25.82
CA ASP A 122 -17.58 -15.31 -26.67
C ASP A 122 -17.15 -16.79 -26.63
N VAL A 123 -16.16 -17.14 -25.80
CA VAL A 123 -15.69 -18.53 -25.67
C VAL A 123 -16.68 -19.30 -24.78
N PRO A 124 -17.18 -20.47 -25.22
CA PRO A 124 -18.18 -21.24 -24.46
C PRO A 124 -17.56 -21.97 -23.27
N LEU A 125 -17.22 -21.20 -22.24
CA LEU A 125 -16.68 -21.65 -20.95
C LEU A 125 -17.69 -21.33 -19.84
N ASP A 126 -17.66 -22.13 -18.77
CA ASP A 126 -18.28 -21.71 -17.50
C ASP A 126 -17.50 -20.56 -16.87
N ASP A 127 -18.14 -19.84 -15.94
CA ASP A 127 -17.58 -18.62 -15.36
C ASP A 127 -16.25 -18.85 -14.61
N ALA A 128 -16.14 -19.96 -13.87
CA ALA A 128 -14.93 -20.30 -13.13
C ALA A 128 -13.75 -20.61 -14.05
N THR A 129 -14.02 -21.28 -15.17
CA THR A 129 -13.02 -21.58 -16.20
C THR A 129 -12.63 -20.32 -16.97
N ARG A 130 -13.59 -19.44 -17.27
CA ARG A 130 -13.33 -18.13 -17.89
C ARG A 130 -12.45 -17.25 -17.00
N GLU A 131 -12.75 -17.14 -15.71
CA GLU A 131 -11.95 -16.34 -14.76
C GLU A 131 -10.50 -16.81 -14.67
N LYS A 132 -10.29 -18.13 -14.60
CA LYS A 132 -8.94 -18.73 -14.63
C LYS A 132 -8.21 -18.44 -15.95
N ALA A 133 -8.90 -18.57 -17.08
CA ALA A 133 -8.32 -18.32 -18.40
C ALA A 133 -7.93 -16.85 -18.57
N VAL A 134 -8.80 -15.92 -18.17
CA VAL A 134 -8.53 -14.47 -18.15
C VAL A 134 -7.31 -14.17 -17.27
N THR A 135 -7.27 -14.72 -16.05
CA THR A 135 -6.16 -14.48 -15.11
C THR A 135 -4.83 -14.99 -15.64
N ALA A 136 -4.80 -16.22 -16.17
CA ALA A 136 -3.59 -16.78 -16.78
C ALA A 136 -3.14 -15.93 -17.97
N ARG A 137 -4.08 -15.58 -18.86
CA ARG A 137 -3.79 -14.79 -20.06
C ARG A 137 -3.29 -13.38 -19.75
N LYS A 138 -3.82 -12.74 -18.71
CA LYS A 138 -3.33 -11.46 -18.19
C LYS A 138 -1.85 -11.55 -17.85
N TRP A 139 -1.46 -12.53 -17.04
CA TRP A 139 -0.09 -12.67 -16.58
C TRP A 139 0.87 -13.10 -17.70
N ASP A 140 0.45 -13.97 -18.62
CA ASP A 140 1.24 -14.33 -19.82
C ASP A 140 1.61 -13.10 -20.67
N ARG A 141 0.78 -12.04 -20.64
CA ARG A 141 1.00 -10.82 -21.42
C ARG A 141 1.86 -9.79 -20.70
N VAL A 142 1.60 -9.57 -19.42
CA VAL A 142 2.09 -8.38 -18.71
C VAL A 142 3.21 -8.66 -17.71
N ALA A 143 3.48 -9.93 -17.37
CA ALA A 143 4.42 -10.27 -16.30
C ALA A 143 5.82 -9.70 -16.52
N ILE A 144 6.42 -9.89 -17.71
CA ILE A 144 7.78 -9.41 -18.02
C ILE A 144 7.83 -7.88 -17.92
N GLU A 145 6.86 -7.18 -18.51
CA GLU A 145 6.81 -5.73 -18.52
C GLU A 145 6.64 -5.14 -17.11
N VAL A 146 5.84 -5.77 -16.26
CA VAL A 146 5.67 -5.37 -14.86
C VAL A 146 6.91 -5.69 -14.04
N GLU A 147 7.53 -6.85 -14.24
CA GLU A 147 8.80 -7.21 -13.58
C GLU A 147 9.90 -6.19 -13.91
N GLU A 148 10.09 -5.86 -15.19
CA GLU A 148 11.07 -4.86 -15.63
C GLU A 148 10.84 -3.49 -14.97
N LEU A 149 9.58 -3.03 -14.96
CA LEU A 149 9.19 -1.76 -14.33
C LEU A 149 9.50 -1.74 -12.82
N LEU A 150 9.24 -2.84 -12.11
CA LEU A 150 9.47 -2.95 -10.67
C LEU A 150 10.96 -3.12 -10.33
N ASP A 151 11.72 -3.82 -11.18
CA ASP A 151 13.17 -3.98 -11.02
C ASP A 151 13.90 -2.64 -11.21
N GLU A 152 13.50 -1.84 -12.21
CA GLU A 152 14.05 -0.49 -12.42
C GLU A 152 13.84 0.42 -11.20
N ALA A 153 12.66 0.38 -10.60
CA ALA A 153 12.36 1.15 -9.39
C ALA A 153 13.10 0.65 -8.15
N SER A 154 13.39 -0.65 -8.08
CA SER A 154 14.16 -1.26 -6.99
C SER A 154 15.67 -1.03 -7.11
N GLY A 155 16.17 -0.85 -8.34
CA GLY A 155 17.59 -0.65 -8.65
C GLY A 155 18.06 0.80 -8.66
N SER A 156 17.16 1.79 -8.72
CA SER A 156 17.49 3.22 -8.83
C SER A 156 18.00 3.88 -7.52
N GLY A 157 18.49 3.09 -6.57
CA GLY A 157 18.93 3.52 -5.24
C GLY A 157 20.45 3.64 -5.04
N GLU A 158 21.24 3.76 -6.11
CA GLU A 158 22.70 4.01 -6.05
C GLU A 158 23.07 5.52 -6.08
#